data_AF-A0A316WCL4-F1
#
_entry.id   AF-A0A316WCL4-F1
#
_cell.length_a   1.000
_cell.length_b   1.000
_cell.length_c   1.000
_cell.angle_alpha   90.00
_cell.angle_beta   90.00
_cell.angle_gamma   90.00
#
_symmetry.space_group_name_H-M   'P 1'
#
loop_
_entity.id
_entity.type
_entity.pdbx_description
1 polymer ?
#
loop_
_entity_poly.entity_id
_entity_poly.type
_entity_poly.pdbx_seq_one_letter_code
_entity_poly.pdbx_strand_id
1 'polypeptide(L)'
;MKTFKIPTVSFGEIELTEEDLKLAKPIIDLAFSSLDDSHYDTVKKMKVSDVLETLAKMTDGELYHFAKINEEFMTSAGYKIDSFTLRIWKEIFKRNGIGYKQVGYISNKQRNLLIRLGLKYRVDRVK
;
A
#
# COMPACT_ATOMS: atom_id res chain seq x y z
N MET A 1 -28.89 -2.52 25.36
CA MET A 1 -27.56 -2.56 24.72
C MET A 1 -27.73 -2.18 23.26
N LYS A 2 -26.81 -1.37 22.70
CA LYS A 2 -26.81 -1.09 21.26
C LYS A 2 -26.05 -2.20 20.54
N THR A 3 -26.67 -2.77 19.52
CA THR A 3 -26.08 -3.79 18.65
C THR A 3 -26.00 -3.25 17.22
N PHE A 4 -24.92 -3.58 16.53
CA PHE A 4 -24.67 -3.18 15.16
C PHE A 4 -24.63 -4.41 14.28
N LYS A 5 -25.46 -4.44 13.25
CA LYS A 5 -25.45 -5.50 12.23
C LYS A 5 -24.55 -5.05 11.08
N ILE A 6 -23.45 -5.75 10.88
CA ILE A 6 -22.55 -5.50 9.75
C ILE A 6 -22.69 -6.66 8.76
N PRO A 7 -23.14 -6.40 7.52
CA PRO A 7 -23.16 -7.42 6.48
C PRO A 7 -21.73 -7.74 6.04
N THR A 8 -21.37 -9.02 6.07
CA THR A 8 -20.07 -9.50 5.59
C THR A 8 -20.16 -10.13 4.23
N VAL A 9 -19.06 -10.02 3.47
CA VAL A 9 -18.97 -10.45 2.07
C VAL A 9 -19.10 -11.98 1.91
N SER A 10 -18.99 -12.75 3.00
CA SER A 10 -18.79 -14.21 2.94
C SER A 10 -19.73 -15.04 3.83
N PHE A 11 -20.28 -14.51 4.93
CA PHE A 11 -20.97 -15.33 5.95
C PHE A 11 -22.30 -14.75 6.49
N GLY A 12 -22.84 -13.68 5.90
CA GLY A 12 -24.09 -13.06 6.35
C GLY A 12 -23.88 -11.86 7.28
N GLU A 13 -24.87 -11.55 8.13
CA GLU A 13 -24.82 -10.44 9.09
C GLU A 13 -24.13 -10.85 10.39
N ILE A 14 -23.13 -10.08 10.81
CA ILE A 14 -22.52 -10.21 12.14
C ILE A 14 -23.14 -9.17 13.05
N GLU A 15 -23.68 -9.60 14.18
CA GLU A 15 -24.10 -8.71 15.26
C GLU A 15 -22.92 -8.45 16.20
N LEU A 16 -22.52 -7.18 16.29
CA LEU A 16 -21.49 -6.70 17.20
C LEU A 16 -22.13 -5.86 18.31
N THR A 17 -21.70 -6.10 19.54
CA THR A 17 -22.07 -5.26 20.69
C THR A 17 -21.11 -4.08 20.85
N GLU A 18 -21.50 -3.05 21.62
CA GLU A 18 -20.58 -1.96 21.98
C GLU A 18 -19.32 -2.45 22.73
N GLU A 19 -19.40 -3.57 23.43
CA GLU A 19 -18.26 -4.17 24.14
C GLU A 19 -17.29 -4.83 23.16
N ASP A 20 -17.80 -5.52 22.13
CA ASP A 20 -16.98 -6.09 21.06
C ASP A 20 -16.24 -4.98 20.28
N LEU A 21 -16.90 -3.85 20.03
CA LEU A 21 -16.28 -2.69 19.40
C LEU A 21 -15.18 -2.07 20.28
N LYS A 22 -15.37 -2.02 21.60
CA LYS A 22 -14.33 -1.54 22.54
C LYS A 22 -13.12 -2.47 22.59
N LEU A 23 -13.31 -3.77 22.45
CA LEU A 23 -12.22 -4.76 22.39
C LEU A 23 -11.50 -4.76 21.04
N ALA A 24 -12.22 -4.51 19.95
CA ALA A 24 -11.65 -4.42 18.62
C ALA A 24 -10.91 -3.10 18.38
N LYS A 25 -11.34 -2.00 19.02
CA LYS A 25 -10.79 -0.66 18.80
C LYS A 25 -9.27 -0.57 19.02
N PRO A 26 -8.65 -1.11 20.09
CA PRO A 26 -7.19 -1.09 20.23
C PRO A 26 -6.46 -1.86 19.14
N ILE A 27 -7.04 -2.96 18.65
CA ILE A 27 -6.45 -3.78 17.57
C ILE A 27 -6.51 -3.02 16.25
N ILE A 28 -7.63 -2.37 15.99
CA ILE A 28 -7.85 -1.46 14.88
C ILE A 28 -6.86 -0.29 14.98
N ASP A 29 -6.87 0.46 16.08
CA ASP A 29 -6.01 1.62 16.30
C ASP A 29 -4.52 1.24 16.18
N LEU A 30 -4.10 0.06 16.66
CA LEU A 30 -2.75 -0.45 16.46
C LEU A 30 -2.46 -0.76 14.98
N ALA A 31 -3.39 -1.41 14.28
CA ALA A 31 -3.26 -1.70 12.84
C ALA A 31 -3.24 -0.43 11.97
N PHE A 32 -3.86 0.66 12.43
CA PHE A 32 -3.88 1.96 11.77
C PHE A 32 -2.78 2.92 12.27
N SER A 33 -2.12 2.63 13.39
CA SER A 33 -1.07 3.50 13.96
C SER A 33 0.18 3.61 13.08
N SER A 34 0.47 2.58 12.27
CA SER A 34 1.56 2.59 11.29
C SER A 34 1.21 3.31 9.99
N LEU A 35 -0.05 3.72 9.82
CA LEU A 35 -0.56 4.42 8.65
C LEU A 35 -0.53 5.95 8.79
N ASP A 36 0.07 6.46 9.87
CA ASP A 36 0.31 7.89 10.08
C ASP A 36 1.27 8.45 9.01
N ASP A 37 0.92 9.60 8.44
CA ASP A 37 1.70 10.27 7.38
C ASP A 37 3.12 10.63 7.85
N SER A 38 3.33 10.79 9.16
CA SER A 38 4.65 10.99 9.77
C SER A 38 5.61 9.82 9.54
N HIS A 39 5.07 8.60 9.44
CA HIS A 39 5.84 7.38 9.16
C HIS A 39 6.37 7.40 7.72
N TYR A 40 5.56 7.88 6.78
CA TYR A 40 5.95 8.01 5.38
C TYR A 40 7.17 8.90 5.19
N ASP A 41 7.15 10.10 5.77
CA ASP A 41 8.27 11.04 5.68
C ASP A 41 9.55 10.51 6.32
N THR A 42 9.40 9.76 7.42
CA THR A 42 10.52 9.13 8.11
C THR A 42 11.18 8.10 7.21
N VAL A 43 10.41 7.16 6.66
CA VAL A 43 10.91 6.10 5.79
C VAL A 43 11.51 6.70 4.51
N LYS A 44 10.90 7.72 3.92
CA LYS A 44 11.42 8.37 2.70
C LYS A 44 12.82 8.99 2.89
N LYS A 45 13.15 9.46 4.10
CA LYS A 45 14.44 10.09 4.43
C LYS A 45 15.51 9.08 4.86
N MET A 46 15.16 7.82 5.07
CA MET A 46 16.10 6.77 5.46
C MET A 46 17.13 6.45 4.37
N LYS A 47 18.23 5.78 4.76
CA LYS A 47 19.19 5.23 3.80
C LYS A 47 18.51 4.15 2.95
N VAL A 48 19.05 3.94 1.75
CA VAL A 48 18.47 3.00 0.77
C VAL A 48 18.34 1.58 1.32
N SER A 49 19.35 1.10 2.05
CA SER A 49 19.32 -0.21 2.72
C SER A 49 18.13 -0.33 3.66
N ASP A 50 17.95 0.70 4.49
CA ASP A 50 17.00 0.70 5.59
C ASP A 50 15.57 0.86 5.05
N VAL A 51 15.39 1.60 3.94
CA VAL A 51 14.13 1.66 3.20
C VAL A 51 13.73 0.29 2.70
N LEU A 52 14.65 -0.44 2.06
CA LEU A 52 14.35 -1.77 1.51
C LEU A 52 13.98 -2.77 2.61
N GLU A 53 14.69 -2.72 3.74
CA GLU A 53 14.39 -3.54 4.90
C GLU A 53 13.02 -3.19 5.50
N THR A 54 12.71 -1.90 5.62
CA THR A 54 11.43 -1.43 6.15
C THR A 54 10.27 -1.84 5.24
N LEU A 55 10.38 -1.62 3.93
CA LEU A 55 9.38 -2.07 2.95
C LEU A 55 9.19 -3.60 2.98
N ALA A 56 10.25 -4.37 3.22
CA ALA A 56 10.16 -5.83 3.33
C ALA A 56 9.45 -6.29 4.61
N LYS A 57 9.51 -5.51 5.70
CA LYS A 57 8.85 -5.82 6.97
C LYS A 57 7.39 -5.39 7.04
N MET A 58 6.96 -4.45 6.21
CA MET A 58 5.56 -4.01 6.13
C MET A 58 4.64 -5.17 5.79
N THR A 59 3.43 -5.18 6.36
CA THR A 59 2.33 -6.01 5.87
C THR A 59 1.90 -5.57 4.46
N ASP A 60 1.14 -6.40 3.75
CA ASP A 60 0.63 -6.03 2.43
C ASP A 60 -0.27 -4.79 2.48
N GLY A 61 -1.09 -4.66 3.53
CA GLY A 61 -1.95 -3.51 3.76
C GLY A 61 -1.15 -2.22 3.96
N GLU A 62 -0.13 -2.26 4.83
CA GLU A 62 0.77 -1.13 5.06
C GLU A 62 1.51 -0.74 3.78
N LEU A 63 2.07 -1.71 3.05
CA LEU A 63 2.78 -1.45 1.80
C LEU A 63 1.88 -0.80 0.75
N TYR A 64 0.60 -1.19 0.68
CA TYR A 64 -0.37 -0.60 -0.25
C TYR A 64 -0.79 0.81 0.15
N HIS A 65 -1.06 1.03 1.43
CA HIS A 65 -1.32 2.38 1.96
C HIS A 65 -0.13 3.30 1.71
N PHE A 66 1.07 2.80 1.96
CA PHE A 66 2.32 3.51 1.72
C PHE A 66 2.52 3.84 0.23
N ALA A 67 2.19 2.90 -0.65
CA ALA A 67 2.19 3.12 -2.09
C ALA A 67 1.15 4.18 -2.51
N LYS A 68 -0.01 4.22 -1.85
CA LYS A 68 -1.09 5.18 -2.10
C LYS A 68 -0.70 6.59 -1.70
N ILE A 69 -0.18 6.80 -0.48
CA ILE A 69 0.36 8.10 -0.05
C ILE A 69 1.42 8.59 -1.03
N ASN A 70 2.33 7.71 -1.46
CA ASN A 70 3.39 8.04 -2.39
C ASN A 70 2.87 8.58 -3.75
N GLU A 71 1.65 8.22 -4.18
CA GLU A 71 1.07 8.73 -5.44
C GLU A 71 0.85 10.23 -5.46
N GLU A 72 0.62 10.85 -4.31
CA GLU A 72 0.46 12.31 -4.20
C GLU A 72 1.77 13.05 -4.48
N PHE A 73 2.89 12.37 -4.21
CA PHE A 73 4.24 12.87 -4.41
C PHE A 73 4.87 12.40 -5.72
N MET A 74 4.17 11.56 -6.49
CA MET A 74 4.60 11.18 -7.83
C MET A 74 4.55 12.41 -8.73
N THR A 75 5.68 13.12 -8.84
CA THR A 75 5.85 14.17 -9.84
C THR A 75 5.68 13.54 -11.23
N SER A 76 4.52 13.79 -11.84
CA SER A 76 4.25 13.49 -13.25
C SER A 76 5.03 14.43 -14.19
N ALA A 77 5.74 15.41 -13.61
CA ALA A 77 6.61 16.35 -14.30
C ALA A 77 7.96 15.71 -14.66
N GLY A 78 7.96 14.72 -15.55
CA GLY A 78 9.21 14.18 -16.10
C GLY A 78 9.12 12.79 -16.70
N TYR A 79 10.12 12.47 -17.52
CA TYR A 79 10.25 11.17 -18.21
C TYR A 79 10.71 10.02 -17.29
N LYS A 80 10.87 10.26 -15.98
CA LYS A 80 11.53 9.33 -15.05
C LYS A 80 10.74 9.21 -13.75
N ILE A 81 10.30 8.00 -13.45
CA ILE A 81 9.71 7.63 -12.16
C ILE A 81 10.79 7.84 -11.08
N ASP A 82 10.41 8.42 -9.95
CA ASP A 82 11.34 8.65 -8.86
C ASP A 82 11.85 7.32 -8.27
N SER A 83 13.05 7.36 -7.71
CA SER A 83 13.71 6.14 -7.23
C SER A 83 13.02 5.49 -6.03
N PHE A 84 12.17 6.23 -5.31
CA PHE A 84 11.47 5.73 -4.12
C PHE A 84 10.22 4.95 -4.55
N THR A 85 9.43 5.49 -5.47
CA THR A 85 8.35 4.76 -6.16
C THR A 85 8.84 3.42 -6.72
N LEU A 86 10.00 3.41 -7.39
CA LEU A 86 10.55 2.17 -7.94
C LEU A 86 10.83 1.11 -6.86
N ARG A 87 11.21 1.51 -5.65
CA ARG A 87 11.46 0.57 -4.54
C ARG A 87 10.16 -0.02 -4.02
N ILE A 88 9.13 0.81 -3.84
CA ILE A 88 7.79 0.38 -3.44
C ILE A 88 7.25 -0.63 -4.44
N TRP A 89 7.28 -0.30 -5.74
CA TRP A 89 6.81 -1.21 -6.78
C TRP A 89 7.61 -2.51 -6.85
N LYS A 90 8.93 -2.45 -6.67
CA LYS A 90 9.78 -3.66 -6.61
C LYS A 90 9.30 -4.62 -5.52
N GLU A 91 9.01 -4.12 -4.34
CA GLU A 91 8.55 -4.96 -3.23
C GLU A 91 7.15 -5.52 -3.51
N ILE A 92 6.21 -4.70 -4.00
CA ILE A 92 4.86 -5.16 -4.42
C ILE A 92 4.96 -6.28 -5.46
N PHE A 93 5.82 -6.11 -6.47
CA PHE A 93 5.99 -7.06 -7.56
C PHE A 93 6.64 -8.36 -7.10
N LYS A 94 7.64 -8.26 -6.23
CA LYS A 94 8.30 -9.40 -5.60
C LYS A 94 7.29 -10.25 -4.82
N ARG A 95 6.44 -9.63 -4.01
CA ARG A 95 5.41 -10.34 -3.21
C ARG A 95 4.34 -11.02 -4.07
N ASN A 96 4.02 -10.42 -5.22
CA ASN A 96 3.06 -10.97 -6.17
C ASN A 96 3.68 -11.97 -7.17
N GLY A 97 4.94 -12.38 -6.98
CA GLY A 97 5.61 -13.35 -7.84
C GLY A 97 5.79 -12.90 -9.30
N ILE A 98 5.79 -11.59 -9.54
CA ILE A 98 6.01 -11.02 -10.88
C ILE A 98 7.42 -10.42 -10.98
N GLY A 99 7.94 -10.31 -12.21
CA GLY A 99 9.30 -9.79 -12.44
C GLY A 99 9.50 -8.43 -11.77
N TYR A 100 10.54 -8.29 -10.94
CA TYR A 100 10.80 -7.08 -10.14
C TYR A 100 12.23 -6.55 -10.27
N LYS A 101 13.10 -7.20 -11.06
CA LYS A 101 14.49 -6.75 -11.25
C LYS A 101 14.57 -5.46 -12.08
N GLN A 102 13.73 -5.35 -13.11
CA GLN A 102 13.65 -4.20 -14.01
C GLN A 102 12.26 -3.57 -13.87
N VAL A 103 12.19 -2.43 -13.18
CA VAL A 103 10.94 -1.70 -12.88
C VAL A 103 10.93 -0.29 -13.50
N GLY A 104 11.99 0.08 -14.23
CA GLY A 104 12.03 1.34 -14.99
C GLY A 104 11.06 1.37 -16.17
N TYR A 105 10.79 0.20 -16.76
CA TYR A 105 9.72 -0.03 -17.74
C TYR A 105 8.81 -1.12 -17.19
N ILE A 106 7.55 -0.77 -16.96
CA ILE A 106 6.56 -1.70 -16.44
C ILE A 106 5.94 -2.52 -17.57
N SER A 107 6.04 -3.83 -17.47
CA SER A 107 5.37 -4.80 -18.34
C SER A 107 3.85 -4.78 -18.15
N ASN A 108 3.11 -5.37 -19.09
CA ASN A 108 1.65 -5.50 -19.00
C ASN A 108 1.21 -6.22 -17.72
N LYS A 109 1.95 -7.25 -17.26
CA LYS A 109 1.62 -7.96 -16.01
C LYS A 109 1.76 -7.05 -14.79
N GLN A 110 2.84 -6.28 -14.71
CA GLN A 110 3.08 -5.31 -13.64
C GLN A 110 2.03 -4.18 -13.66
N ARG A 111 1.71 -3.68 -14.86
CA ARG A 111 0.65 -2.68 -15.06
C ARG A 111 -0.71 -3.19 -14.59
N ASN A 112 -1.10 -4.39 -15.01
CA ASN A 112 -2.38 -4.98 -14.61
C ASN A 112 -2.46 -5.20 -13.10
N LEU A 113 -1.35 -5.57 -12.45
CA LEU A 113 -1.30 -5.66 -11.00
C LEU A 113 -1.51 -4.28 -10.36
N LEU A 114 -0.80 -3.24 -10.79
CA LEU A 114 -0.98 -1.90 -10.24
C LEU A 114 -2.43 -1.42 -10.43
N ILE A 115 -3.02 -1.60 -11.61
CA ILE A 115 -4.44 -1.29 -11.88
C ILE A 115 -5.37 -2.03 -10.92
N ARG A 116 -5.15 -3.34 -10.73
CA ARG A 116 -5.97 -4.17 -9.84
C ARG A 116 -5.87 -3.72 -8.38
N LEU A 117 -4.70 -3.25 -7.96
CA LEU A 117 -4.46 -2.65 -6.65
C LEU A 117 -4.95 -1.19 -6.55
N GLY A 118 -5.54 -0.66 -7.62
CA GLY A 118 -5.97 0.72 -7.73
C GLY A 118 -4.82 1.73 -7.82
N LEU A 119 -3.57 1.27 -7.97
CA LEU A 119 -2.38 2.11 -7.98
C LEU A 119 -2.14 2.80 -9.33
N LYS A 120 -1.77 4.07 -9.28
CA LYS A 120 -1.30 4.83 -10.45
C LYS A 120 -0.02 4.21 -10.96
N TYR A 121 0.08 4.16 -12.29
CA TYR A 121 1.30 3.81 -12.99
C TYR A 121 1.52 4.82 -14.10
N ARG A 122 2.77 4.97 -14.56
CA ARG A 122 3.06 5.87 -15.67
C ARG A 122 2.30 5.39 -16.91
N VAL A 123 1.30 6.15 -17.34
CA VAL A 123 0.72 6.00 -18.68
C VAL A 123 1.77 6.56 -19.63
N ASP A 124 2.45 5.69 -20.38
CA ASP A 124 3.23 6.16 -21.53
C ASP A 124 2.29 7.02 -22.37
N ARG A 125 2.68 8.27 -22.66
CA ARG A 125 1.92 9.08 -23.62
C ARG A 125 1.80 8.21 -24.86
N VAL A 126 0.56 7.84 -25.19
CA VAL A 126 0.21 7.27 -26.48
C VAL A 126 0.87 8.18 -27.52
N LYS A 127 1.78 7.60 -28.31
CA LYS A 127 2.40 8.29 -29.44
C LYS A 127 1.32 8.78 -30.40
#